data_AF-K1ZX74-F1
#
_entry.id   AF-K1ZX74-F1
#
_cell.length_a   1.000
_cell.length_b   1.000
_cell.length_c   1.000
_cell.angle_alpha   90.00
_cell.angle_beta   90.00
_cell.angle_gamma   90.00
#
_symmetry.space_group_name_H-M   'P 1'
#
loop_
_entity.id
_entity.type
_entity.pdbx_description
1 polymer ?
#
loop_
_entity_poly.entity_id
_entity_poly.type
_entity_poly.pdbx_seq_one_letter_code
_entity_poly.pdbx_strand_id
1 'polypeptide(L)'
;MRRERSDISLLLTILVLFSASIGLLHGFKIVSISATAETDTMSLSQQDIFDLIFPQLISDNMDKAAAALSKFDFPSQLKVVQQIMRGNRVSLSNVQKITLLAAIAAQTTDPSRKAELFTLFRKLFPSMPVFALIVDQYPAVVTSLIEWAKNENMKKILQAWKYTSVANALAHNNVSLLTNLYTHGLRLTPLEASNILDRVVKARRDVAFVPLLVRQFGAEVTYSDDGKRTPLIKAVEMNNPDMVRALIAVKADPQYAVDASFGSAITIAEQTGLSVIEKILRDY
;
A
#
# COMPACT_ATOMS: atom_id res chain seq x y z
N MET A 1 -60.21 9.39 -23.23
CA MET A 1 -59.27 8.27 -23.02
C MET A 1 -58.70 7.61 -24.28
N ARG A 2 -59.23 7.82 -25.51
CA ARG A 2 -58.68 7.19 -26.73
C ARG A 2 -57.56 7.99 -27.43
N ARG A 3 -57.46 9.31 -27.20
CA ARG A 3 -56.42 10.19 -27.79
C ARG A 3 -55.04 10.03 -27.13
N GLU A 4 -54.96 10.00 -25.80
CA GLU A 4 -53.68 9.85 -25.08
C GLU A 4 -52.93 8.55 -25.40
N ARG A 5 -53.64 7.43 -25.63
CA ARG A 5 -53.00 6.18 -26.06
C ARG A 5 -52.40 6.27 -27.46
N SER A 6 -52.98 7.09 -28.35
CA SER A 6 -52.46 7.33 -29.69
C SER A 6 -51.14 8.11 -29.62
N ASP A 7 -51.08 9.12 -28.75
CA ASP A 7 -49.87 9.95 -28.61
C ASP A 7 -48.71 9.18 -27.97
N ILE A 8 -48.99 8.32 -26.99
CA ILE A 8 -47.98 7.42 -26.40
C ILE A 8 -47.46 6.40 -27.43
N SER A 9 -48.35 5.87 -28.28
CA SER A 9 -47.95 4.94 -29.34
C SER A 9 -47.10 5.61 -30.44
N LEU A 10 -47.37 6.88 -30.72
CA LEU A 10 -46.58 7.69 -31.64
C LEU A 10 -45.18 7.99 -31.07
N LEU A 11 -45.12 8.28 -29.77
CA LEU A 11 -43.86 8.60 -29.08
C LEU A 11 -42.96 7.35 -28.98
N LEU A 12 -43.54 6.18 -28.73
CA LEU A 12 -42.83 4.90 -28.75
C LEU A 12 -42.31 4.53 -30.15
N THR A 13 -43.10 4.76 -31.21
CA THR A 13 -42.64 4.50 -32.58
C THR A 13 -41.52 5.44 -33.01
N ILE A 14 -41.58 6.71 -32.63
CA ILE A 14 -40.48 7.67 -32.87
C ILE A 14 -39.21 7.26 -32.09
N LEU A 15 -39.34 6.83 -30.84
CA LEU A 15 -38.20 6.36 -30.02
C LEU A 15 -37.54 5.12 -30.64
N VAL A 16 -38.33 4.17 -31.13
CA VAL A 16 -37.83 2.97 -31.81
C VAL A 16 -37.10 3.35 -33.10
N LEU A 17 -37.66 4.25 -33.91
CA LEU A 17 -37.02 4.74 -35.14
C LEU A 17 -35.72 5.50 -34.86
N PHE A 18 -35.67 6.27 -33.77
CA PHE A 18 -34.47 6.96 -33.32
C PHE A 18 -33.38 5.98 -32.86
N SER A 19 -33.76 4.93 -32.11
CA SER A 19 -32.84 3.87 -31.69
C SER A 19 -32.29 3.05 -32.88
N ALA A 20 -33.11 2.80 -33.90
CA ALA A 20 -32.68 2.14 -35.12
C ALA A 20 -31.72 3.00 -35.96
N SER A 21 -31.94 4.33 -35.97
CA SER A 21 -31.07 5.28 -36.69
C SER A 21 -29.70 5.44 -36.03
N ILE A 22 -29.64 5.40 -34.69
CA ILE A 22 -28.36 5.36 -33.94
C ILE A 22 -27.61 4.05 -34.24
N GLY A 23 -28.32 2.91 -34.33
CA GLY A 23 -27.75 1.62 -34.72
C GLY A 23 -27.16 1.59 -36.14
N LEU A 24 -27.77 2.31 -37.08
CA LEU A 24 -27.25 2.44 -38.45
C LEU A 24 -26.04 3.37 -38.54
N LEU A 25 -25.97 4.42 -37.70
CA LEU A 25 -24.82 5.33 -37.64
C LEU A 25 -23.61 4.75 -36.89
N HIS A 26 -23.82 3.81 -35.95
CA HIS A 26 -22.75 3.14 -35.21
C HIS A 26 -22.36 1.75 -35.76
N GLY A 27 -22.91 1.35 -36.92
CA GLY A 27 -22.49 0.15 -37.63
C GLY A 27 -22.72 -1.14 -36.83
N PHE A 28 -23.96 -1.64 -36.81
CA PHE A 28 -24.21 -3.04 -36.48
C PHE A 28 -23.48 -3.96 -37.48
N LYS A 29 -22.28 -4.44 -37.13
CA LYS A 29 -21.72 -5.65 -37.74
C LYS A 29 -22.52 -6.85 -37.24
N ILE A 30 -23.60 -7.17 -37.94
CA ILE A 30 -24.17 -8.52 -37.88
C ILE A 30 -23.16 -9.42 -38.58
N VAL A 31 -22.42 -10.21 -37.80
CA VAL A 31 -21.57 -11.28 -38.32
C VAL A 31 -22.50 -12.35 -38.90
N SER A 32 -22.61 -12.38 -40.21
CA SER A 32 -23.07 -13.57 -40.92
C SER A 32 -22.01 -14.65 -40.71
N ILE A 33 -22.37 -15.71 -40.00
CA ILE A 33 -21.55 -16.93 -39.96
C ILE A 33 -21.68 -17.59 -41.32
N SER A 34 -20.82 -17.21 -42.28
CA SER A 34 -20.52 -18.04 -43.43
C SER A 34 -19.40 -18.99 -43.05
N ALA A 35 -19.69 -20.29 -43.10
CA ALA A 35 -18.75 -21.35 -42.81
C ALA A 35 -17.65 -21.42 -43.89
N THR A 36 -16.61 -20.61 -43.71
CA THR A 36 -15.26 -20.82 -44.27
C THR A 36 -14.28 -20.26 -43.25
N ALA A 37 -13.99 -21.06 -42.24
CA ALA A 37 -13.08 -20.69 -41.15
C ALA A 37 -11.63 -20.72 -41.64
N GLU A 38 -11.21 -19.68 -42.34
CA GLU A 38 -9.86 -19.16 -42.14
C GLU A 38 -9.87 -18.49 -40.76
N THR A 39 -9.01 -18.97 -39.87
CA THR A 39 -8.84 -18.45 -38.50
C THR A 39 -8.18 -17.08 -38.54
N ASP A 40 -8.90 -16.07 -39.00
CA ASP A 40 -8.59 -14.67 -38.68
C ASP A 40 -9.08 -14.42 -37.26
N THR A 41 -8.20 -14.73 -36.29
CA THR A 41 -8.34 -14.21 -34.93
C THR A 41 -8.39 -12.69 -35.05
N MET A 42 -9.59 -12.13 -34.91
CA MET A 42 -9.83 -10.70 -34.87
C MET A 42 -8.93 -10.11 -33.77
N SER A 43 -7.77 -9.58 -34.15
CA SER A 43 -6.81 -9.02 -33.19
C SER A 43 -7.42 -7.73 -32.66
N LEU A 44 -8.02 -7.79 -31.48
CA LEU A 44 -8.54 -6.59 -30.81
C LEU A 44 -7.39 -5.58 -30.70
N SER A 45 -7.64 -4.37 -31.18
CA SER A 45 -6.65 -3.30 -31.10
C SER A 45 -6.43 -2.91 -29.64
N GLN A 46 -5.30 -2.28 -29.33
CA GLN A 46 -5.05 -1.74 -27.98
C GLN A 46 -6.15 -0.79 -27.52
N GLN A 47 -6.80 -0.11 -28.46
CA GLN A 47 -7.90 0.79 -28.20
C GLN A 47 -9.15 0.04 -27.77
N ASP A 48 -9.47 -1.08 -28.43
CA ASP A 48 -10.62 -1.92 -28.06
C ASP A 48 -10.43 -2.50 -26.64
N ILE A 49 -9.21 -2.91 -26.29
CA ILE A 49 -8.88 -3.39 -24.94
C ILE A 49 -9.06 -2.26 -23.91
N PHE A 50 -8.58 -1.05 -24.23
CA PHE A 50 -8.69 0.10 -23.34
C PHE A 50 -10.15 0.50 -23.10
N ASP A 51 -10.96 0.57 -24.16
CA ASP A 51 -12.36 0.99 -24.08
C ASP A 51 -13.19 0.00 -23.23
N LEU A 52 -12.79 -1.28 -23.22
CA LEU A 52 -13.41 -2.33 -22.40
C LEU A 52 -13.13 -2.17 -20.90
N ILE A 53 -11.95 -1.67 -20.53
CA ILE A 53 -11.53 -1.51 -19.13
C ILE A 53 -11.77 -0.12 -18.56
N PHE A 54 -11.90 0.89 -19.44
CA PHE A 54 -12.05 2.29 -19.08
C PHE A 54 -13.15 2.57 -18.04
N PRO A 55 -14.36 1.96 -18.11
CA PRO A 55 -15.39 2.16 -17.10
C PRO A 55 -14.95 1.73 -15.69
N GLN A 56 -14.12 0.67 -15.58
CA GLN A 56 -13.61 0.18 -14.30
C GLN A 56 -12.54 1.10 -13.74
N LEU A 57 -11.73 1.72 -14.61
CA LEU A 57 -10.71 2.69 -14.19
C LEU A 57 -11.33 3.97 -13.63
N ILE A 58 -12.42 4.46 -14.23
CA ILE A 58 -13.13 5.65 -13.75
C ILE A 58 -13.87 5.38 -12.44
N SER A 59 -14.47 4.20 -12.31
CA SER A 59 -15.20 3.80 -11.10
C SER A 59 -14.29 3.32 -9.96
N ASP A 60 -12.98 3.56 -10.05
CA ASP A 60 -11.96 3.18 -9.08
C ASP A 60 -11.94 1.68 -8.72
N ASN A 61 -12.35 0.82 -9.67
CA ASN A 61 -12.41 -0.62 -9.47
C ASN A 61 -11.21 -1.32 -10.12
N MET A 62 -10.05 -1.19 -9.47
CA MET A 62 -8.78 -1.70 -10.00
C MET A 62 -8.75 -3.23 -10.14
N ASP A 63 -9.44 -3.96 -9.25
CA ASP A 63 -9.58 -5.42 -9.35
C ASP A 63 -10.34 -5.85 -10.60
N LYS A 64 -11.49 -5.21 -10.88
CA LYS A 64 -12.25 -5.51 -12.11
C LYS A 64 -11.50 -5.08 -13.36
N ALA A 65 -10.79 -3.95 -13.31
CA ALA A 65 -9.92 -3.52 -14.40
C ALA A 65 -8.82 -4.55 -14.68
N ALA A 66 -8.16 -5.05 -13.63
CA ALA A 66 -7.14 -6.10 -13.74
C ALA A 66 -7.73 -7.41 -14.28
N ALA A 67 -8.89 -7.85 -13.78
CA ALA A 67 -9.58 -9.05 -14.24
C ALA A 67 -10.10 -8.96 -15.68
N ALA A 68 -10.41 -7.75 -16.17
CA ALA A 68 -10.73 -7.54 -17.57
C ALA A 68 -9.47 -7.62 -18.44
N LEU A 69 -8.36 -7.02 -17.99
CA LEU A 69 -7.06 -7.09 -18.65
C LEU A 69 -6.48 -8.51 -18.73
N SER A 70 -6.75 -9.37 -17.75
CA SER A 70 -6.21 -10.73 -17.71
C SER A 70 -6.78 -11.67 -18.78
N LYS A 71 -7.84 -11.26 -19.48
CA LYS A 71 -8.44 -11.99 -20.61
C LYS A 71 -7.62 -11.90 -21.89
N PHE A 72 -6.66 -10.98 -21.95
CA PHE A 72 -5.80 -10.74 -23.10
C PHE A 72 -4.41 -11.36 -22.89
N ASP A 73 -3.67 -11.56 -23.98
CA ASP A 73 -2.28 -12.00 -23.90
C ASP A 73 -1.42 -10.97 -23.14
N PHE A 74 -0.39 -11.45 -22.45
CA PHE A 74 0.43 -10.60 -21.58
C PHE A 74 1.12 -9.44 -22.33
N PRO A 75 1.69 -9.63 -23.54
CA PRO A 75 2.20 -8.51 -24.33
C PRO A 75 1.16 -7.40 -24.59
N SER A 76 -0.07 -7.76 -24.95
CA SER A 76 -1.15 -6.79 -25.17
C SER A 76 -1.56 -6.10 -23.86
N GLN A 77 -1.74 -6.88 -22.79
CA GLN A 77 -2.03 -6.37 -21.44
C GLN A 77 -0.98 -5.34 -21.01
N LEU A 78 0.32 -5.68 -21.12
CA LEU A 78 1.41 -4.83 -20.69
C LEU A 78 1.47 -3.51 -21.47
N LYS A 79 1.23 -3.54 -22.79
CA LYS A 79 1.18 -2.32 -23.61
C LYS A 79 0.07 -1.38 -23.14
N VAL A 80 -1.12 -1.90 -22.85
CA VAL A 80 -2.26 -1.10 -22.34
C VAL A 80 -1.94 -0.55 -20.94
N VAL A 81 -1.38 -1.38 -20.04
CA VAL A 81 -0.93 -0.93 -18.71
C VAL A 81 0.07 0.21 -18.83
N GLN A 82 1.08 0.09 -19.70
CA GLN A 82 2.06 1.17 -19.92
C GLN A 82 1.41 2.46 -20.45
N GLN A 83 0.40 2.37 -21.30
CA GLN A 83 -0.37 3.54 -21.76
C GLN A 83 -1.14 4.20 -20.61
N ILE A 84 -1.79 3.41 -19.76
CA ILE A 84 -2.46 3.90 -18.54
C ILE A 84 -1.44 4.61 -17.64
N MET A 85 -0.25 4.04 -17.44
CA MET A 85 0.78 4.63 -16.59
C MET A 85 1.26 6.00 -17.09
N ARG A 86 1.32 6.20 -18.41
CA ARG A 86 1.67 7.49 -19.05
C ARG A 86 0.59 8.56 -18.89
N GLY A 87 -0.66 8.18 -18.62
CA GLY A 87 -1.77 9.13 -18.42
C GLY A 87 -2.34 9.71 -19.70
N ASN A 88 -2.11 9.08 -20.86
CA ASN A 88 -2.50 9.64 -22.16
C ASN A 88 -4.03 9.73 -22.37
N ARG A 89 -4.82 8.89 -21.68
CA ARG A 89 -6.27 8.77 -21.86
C ARG A 89 -7.08 8.84 -20.57
N VAL A 90 -6.52 8.37 -19.45
CA VAL A 90 -7.10 8.49 -18.10
C VAL A 90 -6.01 8.96 -17.16
N SER A 91 -6.32 10.01 -16.38
CA SER A 91 -5.46 10.47 -15.31
C SER A 91 -5.77 9.68 -14.04
N LEU A 92 -4.96 8.65 -13.77
CA LEU A 92 -4.99 7.93 -12.50
C LEU A 92 -3.99 8.55 -11.51
N SER A 93 -4.37 8.63 -10.24
CA SER A 93 -3.45 8.94 -9.16
C SER A 93 -2.36 7.87 -9.03
N ASN A 94 -1.24 8.20 -8.37
CA ASN A 94 -0.18 7.22 -8.12
C ASN A 94 -0.68 6.03 -7.29
N VAL A 95 -1.59 6.26 -6.33
CA VAL A 95 -2.19 5.18 -5.52
C VAL A 95 -2.99 4.23 -6.39
N GLN A 96 -3.83 4.75 -7.29
CA GLN A 96 -4.61 3.94 -8.23
C GLN A 96 -3.71 3.15 -9.18
N LYS A 97 -2.65 3.77 -9.72
CA LYS A 97 -1.68 3.10 -10.58
C LYS A 97 -0.95 1.96 -9.86
N ILE A 98 -0.50 2.19 -8.63
CA ILE A 98 0.14 1.19 -7.76
C ILE A 98 -0.82 0.02 -7.49
N THR A 99 -2.08 0.34 -7.15
CA THR A 99 -3.13 -0.65 -6.87
C THR A 99 -3.44 -1.49 -8.10
N LEU A 100 -3.59 -0.88 -9.27
CA LEU A 100 -3.81 -1.60 -10.53
C LEU A 100 -2.65 -2.55 -10.86
N LEU A 101 -1.40 -2.10 -10.72
CA LEU A 101 -0.25 -2.98 -10.95
C LEU A 101 -0.22 -4.15 -9.95
N ALA A 102 -0.59 -3.92 -8.69
CA ALA A 102 -0.64 -4.96 -7.68
C ALA A 102 -1.74 -5.97 -7.99
N ALA A 103 -2.93 -5.51 -8.37
CA ALA A 103 -4.05 -6.36 -8.77
C ALA A 103 -3.69 -7.25 -9.96
N ILE A 104 -3.01 -6.71 -10.98
CA ILE A 104 -2.55 -7.48 -12.13
C ILE A 104 -1.46 -8.49 -11.71
N ALA A 105 -0.50 -8.07 -10.89
CA ALA A 105 0.56 -8.95 -10.41
C ALA A 105 0.04 -10.11 -9.53
N ALA A 106 -1.07 -9.89 -8.82
CA ALA A 106 -1.73 -10.91 -8.01
C ALA A 106 -2.40 -12.01 -8.85
N GLN A 107 -2.74 -11.73 -10.11
CA GLN A 107 -3.46 -12.65 -11.01
C GLN A 107 -2.52 -13.57 -11.83
N THR A 108 -1.21 -13.33 -11.80
CA THR A 108 -0.24 -14.14 -12.54
C THR A 108 0.65 -14.95 -11.61
N THR A 109 0.89 -16.21 -11.94
CA THR A 109 1.89 -17.07 -11.28
C THR A 109 3.20 -17.14 -12.04
N ASP A 110 3.23 -16.67 -13.29
CA ASP A 110 4.41 -16.64 -14.16
C ASP A 110 5.47 -15.65 -13.64
N PRO A 111 6.68 -16.12 -13.26
CA PRO A 111 7.74 -15.27 -12.72
C PRO A 111 8.22 -14.19 -13.68
N SER A 112 8.27 -14.47 -14.99
CA SER A 112 8.72 -13.53 -16.01
C SER A 112 7.75 -12.37 -16.12
N ARG A 113 6.44 -12.67 -16.14
CA ARG A 113 5.38 -11.64 -16.14
C ARG A 113 5.41 -10.78 -14.88
N LYS A 114 5.60 -11.41 -13.70
CA LYS A 114 5.75 -10.67 -12.44
C LYS A 114 6.96 -9.73 -12.49
N ALA A 115 8.10 -10.18 -12.98
CA ALA A 115 9.31 -9.37 -13.08
C ALA A 115 9.12 -8.13 -13.97
N GLU A 116 8.40 -8.26 -15.08
CA GLU A 116 8.06 -7.11 -15.94
C GLU A 116 7.16 -6.09 -15.24
N LEU A 117 6.14 -6.56 -14.51
CA LEU A 117 5.27 -5.69 -13.70
C LEU A 117 6.04 -5.03 -12.55
N PHE A 118 6.90 -5.76 -11.85
CA PHE A 118 7.75 -5.25 -10.77
C PHE A 118 8.77 -4.22 -11.26
N THR A 119 9.24 -4.38 -12.50
CA THR A 119 10.05 -3.36 -13.17
C THR A 119 9.30 -2.05 -13.34
N LEU A 120 7.98 -2.08 -13.61
CA LEU A 120 7.16 -0.88 -13.66
C LEU A 120 7.04 -0.21 -12.28
N PHE A 121 6.81 -0.98 -11.21
CA PHE A 121 6.81 -0.45 -9.84
C PHE A 121 8.09 0.33 -9.56
N ARG A 122 9.23 -0.31 -9.83
CA ARG A 122 10.56 0.27 -9.60
C ARG A 122 10.77 1.57 -10.36
N LYS A 123 10.40 1.59 -11.64
CA LYS A 123 10.65 2.72 -12.55
C LYS A 123 9.77 3.92 -12.23
N LEU A 124 8.50 3.67 -11.89
CA LEU A 124 7.49 4.72 -11.76
C LEU A 124 7.32 5.19 -10.31
N PHE A 125 7.55 4.33 -9.32
CA PHE A 125 7.23 4.60 -7.92
C PHE A 125 8.40 4.36 -6.96
N PRO A 126 9.65 4.77 -7.27
CA PRO A 126 10.83 4.41 -6.46
C PRO A 126 10.80 4.95 -5.01
N SER A 127 10.03 6.02 -4.76
CA SER A 127 9.95 6.69 -3.45
C SER A 127 8.55 6.68 -2.85
N MET A 128 7.60 5.95 -3.44
CA MET A 128 6.26 5.82 -2.88
C MET A 128 6.26 4.77 -1.76
N PRO A 129 5.29 4.81 -0.83
CA PRO A 129 5.10 3.79 0.19
C PRO A 129 4.46 2.53 -0.40
N VAL A 130 5.09 1.94 -1.43
CA VAL A 130 4.51 0.87 -2.27
C VAL A 130 4.00 -0.31 -1.44
N PHE A 131 4.78 -0.79 -0.46
CA PHE A 131 4.36 -1.91 0.38
C PHE A 131 3.15 -1.54 1.23
N ALA A 132 3.18 -0.37 1.88
CA ALA A 132 2.08 0.08 2.73
C ALA A 132 0.76 0.27 1.96
N LEU A 133 0.83 0.70 0.70
CA LEU A 133 -0.36 0.94 -0.12
C LEU A 133 -1.06 -0.36 -0.56
N ILE A 134 -0.36 -1.49 -0.58
CA ILE A 134 -0.89 -2.73 -1.18
C ILE A 134 -0.90 -3.91 -0.21
N VAL A 135 -0.22 -3.87 0.93
CA VAL A 135 -0.05 -5.05 1.80
C VAL A 135 -1.36 -5.62 2.33
N ASP A 136 -2.34 -4.76 2.63
CA ASP A 136 -3.62 -5.21 3.19
C ASP A 136 -4.48 -5.95 2.15
N GLN A 137 -4.41 -5.54 0.88
CA GLN A 137 -5.20 -6.13 -0.21
C GLN A 137 -4.44 -7.21 -1.00
N TYR A 138 -3.13 -7.04 -1.16
CA TYR A 138 -2.26 -7.87 -2.00
C TYR A 138 -0.98 -8.32 -1.26
N PRO A 139 -1.10 -9.01 -0.11
CA PRO A 139 0.05 -9.38 0.73
C PRO A 139 1.07 -10.30 0.03
N ALA A 140 0.59 -11.22 -0.81
CA ALA A 140 1.45 -12.11 -1.60
C ALA A 140 2.29 -11.36 -2.63
N VAL A 141 1.78 -10.24 -3.14
CA VAL A 141 2.51 -9.36 -4.07
C VAL A 141 3.63 -8.64 -3.33
N VAL A 142 3.39 -8.16 -2.11
CA VAL A 142 4.45 -7.55 -1.26
C VAL A 142 5.58 -8.54 -1.02
N THR A 143 5.23 -9.77 -0.62
CA THR A 143 6.22 -10.83 -0.38
C THR A 143 7.06 -11.10 -1.64
N SER A 144 6.40 -11.31 -2.77
CA SER A 144 7.05 -11.55 -4.07
C SER A 144 7.91 -10.36 -4.52
N LEU A 145 7.46 -9.13 -4.29
CA LEU A 145 8.15 -7.90 -4.69
C LEU A 145 9.41 -7.67 -3.86
N ILE A 146 9.38 -7.98 -2.55
CA ILE A 146 10.55 -7.94 -1.68
C ILE A 146 11.59 -8.97 -2.12
N GLU A 147 11.17 -10.21 -2.39
CA GLU A 147 12.05 -11.29 -2.85
C GLU A 147 12.70 -10.95 -4.19
N TRP A 148 11.90 -10.52 -5.15
CA TRP A 148 12.39 -10.09 -6.46
C TRP A 148 13.40 -8.93 -6.34
N ALA A 149 13.12 -7.90 -5.54
CA ALA A 149 14.04 -6.78 -5.35
C ALA A 149 15.37 -7.18 -4.70
N LYS A 150 15.38 -8.20 -3.83
CA LYS A 150 16.61 -8.77 -3.27
C LYS A 150 17.42 -9.51 -4.34
N ASN A 151 16.77 -10.35 -5.14
CA ASN A 151 17.41 -11.15 -6.18
C ASN A 151 18.05 -10.27 -7.26
N GLU A 152 17.39 -9.17 -7.61
CA GLU A 152 17.88 -8.17 -8.56
C GLU A 152 18.87 -7.17 -7.95
N ASN A 153 19.32 -7.39 -6.71
CA ASN A 153 20.27 -6.54 -5.98
C ASN A 153 19.86 -5.06 -5.91
N MET A 154 18.55 -4.77 -5.83
CA MET A 154 17.98 -3.42 -5.86
C MET A 154 18.01 -2.74 -4.49
N LYS A 155 19.16 -2.79 -3.81
CA LYS A 155 19.31 -2.38 -2.40
C LYS A 155 18.74 -1.00 -2.11
N LYS A 156 19.04 0.00 -2.95
CA LYS A 156 18.59 1.39 -2.75
C LYS A 156 17.08 1.54 -2.83
N ILE A 157 16.44 0.90 -3.81
CA ILE A 157 14.99 1.02 -4.02
C ILE A 157 14.24 0.21 -2.97
N LEU A 158 14.71 -0.99 -2.66
CA LEU A 158 14.14 -1.79 -1.57
C LEU A 158 14.20 -1.03 -0.24
N GLN A 159 15.32 -0.36 0.06
CA GLN A 159 15.43 0.47 1.26
C GLN A 159 14.50 1.69 1.23
N ALA A 160 14.35 2.35 0.07
CA ALA A 160 13.39 3.45 -0.09
C ALA A 160 11.96 2.99 0.20
N TRP A 161 11.51 1.89 -0.43
CA TRP A 161 10.17 1.33 -0.20
C TRP A 161 9.93 0.87 1.24
N LYS A 162 10.93 0.25 1.88
CA LYS A 162 10.86 -0.08 3.31
C LYS A 162 10.63 1.18 4.14
N TYR A 163 11.49 2.18 3.99
CA TYR A 163 11.46 3.40 4.78
C TYR A 163 10.15 4.18 4.59
N THR A 164 9.73 4.38 3.34
CA THR A 164 8.51 5.14 3.03
C THR A 164 7.27 4.43 3.54
N SER A 165 7.21 3.10 3.47
CA SER A 165 6.08 2.30 3.97
C SER A 165 5.99 2.33 5.49
N VAL A 166 7.11 2.22 6.20
CA VAL A 166 7.13 2.37 7.66
C VAL A 166 6.76 3.80 8.06
N ALA A 167 7.33 4.81 7.39
CA ALA A 167 6.99 6.20 7.64
C ALA A 167 5.50 6.48 7.43
N ASN A 168 4.89 5.87 6.43
CA ASN A 168 3.45 5.95 6.19
C ASN A 168 2.63 5.35 7.35
N ALA A 169 3.00 4.18 7.88
CA ALA A 169 2.34 3.60 9.05
C ALA A 169 2.43 4.52 10.29
N LEU A 170 3.60 5.10 10.55
CA LEU A 170 3.80 6.01 11.68
C LEU A 170 3.05 7.35 11.52
N ALA A 171 2.99 7.88 10.30
CA ALA A 171 2.30 9.14 10.00
C ALA A 171 0.79 9.03 10.30
N HIS A 172 0.21 7.87 10.04
CA HIS A 172 -1.22 7.59 10.26
C HIS A 172 -1.50 6.86 11.58
N ASN A 173 -0.49 6.71 12.45
CA ASN A 173 -0.59 5.98 13.71
C ASN A 173 -1.17 4.57 13.56
N ASN A 174 -0.86 3.90 12.45
CA ASN A 174 -1.46 2.64 12.04
C ASN A 174 -0.57 1.45 12.41
N VAL A 175 -0.78 0.92 13.62
CA VAL A 175 -0.02 -0.23 14.16
C VAL A 175 -0.31 -1.51 13.38
N SER A 176 -1.57 -1.71 12.95
CA SER A 176 -1.98 -2.87 12.15
C SER A 176 -1.25 -2.93 10.82
N LEU A 177 -1.09 -1.79 10.14
CA LEU A 177 -0.35 -1.71 8.89
C LEU A 177 1.13 -2.12 9.09
N LEU A 178 1.79 -1.63 10.14
CA LEU A 178 3.17 -2.05 10.40
C LEU A 178 3.28 -3.53 10.77
N THR A 179 2.28 -4.07 11.47
CA THR A 179 2.17 -5.50 11.80
C THR A 179 2.00 -6.35 10.53
N ASN A 180 1.15 -5.92 9.60
CA ASN A 180 0.95 -6.59 8.32
C ASN A 180 2.21 -6.55 7.47
N LEU A 181 2.90 -5.41 7.41
CA LEU A 181 4.20 -5.29 6.74
C LEU A 181 5.24 -6.28 7.30
N TYR A 182 5.36 -6.40 8.62
CA TYR A 182 6.23 -7.39 9.26
C TYR A 182 5.86 -8.82 8.84
N THR A 183 4.57 -9.15 8.95
CA THR A 183 4.03 -10.47 8.63
C THR A 183 4.36 -10.88 7.19
N HIS A 184 4.33 -9.92 6.26
CA HIS A 184 4.60 -10.13 4.83
C HIS A 184 6.04 -9.81 4.41
N GLY A 185 7.01 -9.99 5.32
CA GLY A 185 8.42 -10.09 4.97
C GLY A 185 9.21 -8.78 5.04
N LEU A 186 8.60 -7.66 5.45
CA LEU A 186 9.37 -6.46 5.77
C LEU A 186 10.24 -6.75 7.00
N ARG A 187 11.55 -6.55 6.85
CA ARG A 187 12.54 -6.70 7.91
C ARG A 187 13.31 -5.42 8.08
N LEU A 188 13.54 -5.03 9.32
CA LEU A 188 14.39 -3.92 9.71
C LEU A 188 15.64 -4.47 10.38
N THR A 189 16.75 -3.75 10.30
CA THR A 189 17.88 -4.02 11.20
C THR A 189 17.53 -3.60 12.62
N PRO A 190 18.18 -4.15 13.66
CA PRO A 190 17.98 -3.69 15.03
C PRO A 190 18.15 -2.17 15.17
N LEU A 191 19.19 -1.60 14.56
CA LEU A 191 19.42 -0.16 14.54
C LEU A 191 18.29 0.62 13.83
N GLU A 192 17.80 0.15 12.67
CA GLU A 192 16.64 0.78 11.99
C GLU A 192 15.41 0.77 12.92
N ALA A 193 15.14 -0.37 13.58
CA ALA A 193 14.02 -0.54 14.48
C ALA A 193 14.14 0.34 15.74
N SER A 194 15.33 0.45 16.33
CA SER A 194 15.62 1.33 17.48
C SER A 194 15.42 2.81 17.15
N ASN A 195 15.87 3.24 15.97
CA ASN A 195 15.61 4.60 15.48
C ASN A 195 14.11 4.88 15.30
N ILE A 196 13.35 3.89 14.84
CA ILE A 196 11.89 4.02 14.70
C ILE A 196 11.21 4.04 16.08
N LEU A 197 11.66 3.23 17.05
CA LEU A 197 11.17 3.26 18.43
C LEU A 197 11.38 4.64 19.05
N ASP A 198 12.56 5.21 18.90
CA ASP A 198 12.86 6.56 19.36
C ASP A 198 11.89 7.61 18.77
N ARG A 199 11.62 7.53 17.45
CA ARG A 199 10.64 8.40 16.78
C ARG A 199 9.22 8.21 17.31
N VAL A 200 8.81 6.96 17.57
CA VAL A 200 7.50 6.63 18.17
C VAL A 200 7.34 7.30 19.53
N VAL A 201 8.37 7.23 20.38
CA VAL A 201 8.36 7.88 21.70
C VAL A 201 8.30 9.39 21.56
N LYS A 202 9.24 10.00 20.81
CA LYS A 202 9.31 11.47 20.64
C LYS A 202 8.04 12.06 20.04
N ALA A 203 7.43 11.37 19.09
CA ALA A 203 6.20 11.81 18.43
C ALA A 203 4.92 11.38 19.15
N ARG A 204 5.01 10.79 20.36
CA ARG A 204 3.88 10.31 21.17
C ARG A 204 2.90 9.44 20.36
N ARG A 205 3.44 8.53 19.55
CA ARG A 205 2.63 7.57 18.79
C ARG A 205 2.05 6.51 19.70
N ASP A 206 1.13 5.72 19.15
CA ASP A 206 0.49 4.62 19.86
C ASP A 206 1.53 3.72 20.54
N VAL A 207 1.32 3.46 21.83
CA VAL A 207 2.21 2.62 22.64
C VAL A 207 2.28 1.18 22.12
N ALA A 208 1.30 0.72 21.35
CA ALA A 208 1.30 -0.61 20.73
C ALA A 208 2.41 -0.77 19.66
N PHE A 209 3.01 0.32 19.17
CA PHE A 209 4.23 0.24 18.36
C PHE A 209 5.42 -0.31 19.16
N VAL A 210 5.49 -0.08 20.47
CA VAL A 210 6.64 -0.48 21.31
C VAL A 210 6.86 -2.00 21.31
N PRO A 211 5.90 -2.86 21.69
CA PRO A 211 6.11 -4.30 21.68
C PRO A 211 6.34 -4.84 20.26
N LEU A 212 5.72 -4.26 19.24
CA LEU A 212 5.95 -4.61 17.85
C LEU A 212 7.41 -4.36 17.45
N LEU A 213 7.93 -3.17 17.70
CA LEU A 213 9.29 -2.79 17.33
C LEU A 213 10.35 -3.58 18.11
N VAL A 214 10.14 -3.78 19.42
CA VAL A 214 11.12 -4.48 20.26
C VAL A 214 11.08 -5.99 20.02
N ARG A 215 9.91 -6.62 20.09
CA ARG A 215 9.82 -8.09 20.07
C ARG A 215 9.89 -8.67 18.65
N GLN A 216 9.33 -7.97 17.66
CA GLN A 216 9.28 -8.50 16.29
C GLN A 216 10.42 -7.97 15.42
N PHE A 217 10.74 -6.67 15.53
CA PHE A 217 11.80 -6.04 14.75
C PHE A 217 13.16 -5.97 15.46
N GLY A 218 13.23 -6.32 16.75
CA GLY A 218 14.49 -6.36 17.50
C GLY A 218 15.03 -4.98 17.86
N ALA A 219 14.17 -3.97 18.04
CA ALA A 219 14.58 -2.66 18.54
C ALA A 219 15.20 -2.79 19.94
N GLU A 220 16.32 -2.12 20.15
CA GLU A 220 17.01 -2.03 21.44
C GLU A 220 16.38 -0.93 22.30
N VAL A 221 15.82 -1.32 23.45
CA VAL A 221 15.19 -0.39 24.41
C VAL A 221 16.20 0.49 25.16
N THR A 222 17.50 0.23 24.99
CA THR A 222 18.60 1.03 25.54
C THR A 222 19.18 2.02 24.53
N TYR A 223 18.73 1.98 23.27
CA TYR A 223 19.27 2.81 22.20
C TYR A 223 19.16 4.31 22.50
N SER A 224 20.21 5.06 22.22
CA SER A 224 20.27 6.51 22.41
C SER A 224 20.92 7.16 21.19
N ASP A 225 20.17 7.98 20.48
CA ASP A 225 20.68 8.74 19.33
C ASP A 225 21.61 9.89 19.74
N ASP A 226 21.37 10.48 20.90
CA ASP A 226 22.15 11.59 21.47
C ASP A 226 23.18 11.15 22.53
N GLY A 227 23.32 9.84 22.75
CA GLY A 227 24.23 9.27 23.75
C GLY A 227 23.86 9.55 25.21
N LYS A 228 22.66 10.06 25.51
CA LYS A 228 22.22 10.38 26.87
C LYS A 228 20.90 9.74 27.26
N ARG A 229 19.93 9.74 26.34
CA ARG A 229 18.54 9.43 26.64
C ARG A 229 18.05 8.18 25.91
N THR A 230 17.81 7.14 26.68
CA THR A 230 17.03 5.97 26.24
C THR A 230 15.59 6.36 25.88
N PRO A 231 14.84 5.50 25.16
CA PRO A 231 13.42 5.71 24.93
C PRO A 231 12.63 5.83 26.24
N LEU A 232 13.02 5.09 27.30
CA LEU A 232 12.37 5.17 28.62
C LEU A 232 12.63 6.53 29.28
N ILE A 233 13.87 7.01 29.25
CA ILE A 233 14.22 8.34 29.75
C ILE A 233 13.39 9.43 29.04
N LYS A 234 13.31 9.37 27.70
CA LYS A 234 12.49 10.31 26.91
C LYS A 234 11.02 10.27 27.30
N ALA A 235 10.45 9.08 27.54
CA ALA A 235 9.07 8.94 27.97
C ALA A 235 8.81 9.58 29.34
N VAL A 236 9.77 9.49 30.28
CA VAL A 236 9.72 10.15 31.59
C VAL A 236 9.79 11.67 31.44
N GLU A 237 10.77 12.21 30.71
CA GLU A 237 10.91 13.65 30.46
C GLU A 237 9.64 14.25 29.83
N MET A 238 8.96 13.47 28.99
CA MET A 238 7.73 13.87 28.32
C MET A 238 6.48 13.75 29.22
N ASN A 239 6.63 13.28 30.46
CA ASN A 239 5.56 12.94 31.40
C ASN A 239 4.48 12.06 30.74
N ASN A 240 4.91 10.98 30.07
CA ASN A 240 4.02 10.06 29.35
C ASN A 240 3.93 8.69 30.05
N PRO A 241 3.04 8.53 31.04
CA PRO A 241 2.95 7.31 31.84
C PRO A 241 2.59 6.07 31.00
N ASP A 242 1.78 6.20 29.96
CA ASP A 242 1.40 5.06 29.11
C ASP A 242 2.60 4.55 28.31
N MET A 243 3.42 5.46 27.77
CA MET A 243 4.64 5.09 27.08
C MET A 243 5.67 4.48 28.04
N VAL A 244 5.78 5.00 29.26
CA VAL A 244 6.61 4.40 30.33
C VAL A 244 6.16 2.95 30.60
N ARG A 245 4.86 2.72 30.80
CA ARG A 245 4.32 1.36 31.02
C ARG A 245 4.64 0.43 29.84
N ALA A 246 4.47 0.90 28.62
CA ALA A 246 4.73 0.09 27.44
C ALA A 246 6.21 -0.29 27.28
N LEU A 247 7.13 0.62 27.59
CA LEU A 247 8.57 0.37 27.58
C LEU A 247 9.01 -0.58 28.71
N ILE A 248 8.47 -0.44 29.91
CA ILE A 248 8.71 -1.39 31.01
C ILE A 248 8.16 -2.78 30.66
N ALA A 249 6.99 -2.87 30.02
CA ALA A 249 6.39 -4.14 29.60
C ALA A 249 7.24 -4.91 28.57
N VAL A 250 8.18 -4.23 27.90
CA VAL A 250 9.20 -4.84 27.03
C VAL A 250 10.58 -4.91 27.69
N LYS A 251 10.63 -4.82 29.03
CA LYS A 251 11.83 -4.97 29.87
C LYS A 251 12.87 -3.85 29.71
N ALA A 252 12.44 -2.62 29.43
CA ALA A 252 13.30 -1.47 29.60
C ALA A 252 13.62 -1.29 31.10
N ASP A 253 14.91 -1.28 31.45
CA ASP A 253 15.37 -1.14 32.83
C ASP A 253 15.26 0.34 33.28
N PRO A 254 14.46 0.65 34.32
CA PRO A 254 14.30 2.01 34.84
C PRO A 254 15.57 2.59 35.47
N GLN A 255 16.53 1.74 35.85
CA GLN A 255 17.81 2.14 36.45
C GLN A 255 18.94 2.29 35.43
N TYR A 256 18.72 1.83 34.19
CA TYR A 256 19.74 1.98 33.15
C TYR A 256 19.93 3.46 32.77
N ALA A 257 21.17 3.91 32.83
CA ALA A 257 21.61 5.22 32.37
C ALA A 257 22.64 5.05 31.26
N VAL A 258 22.44 5.73 30.13
CA VAL A 258 23.44 5.77 29.05
C VAL A 258 24.64 6.61 29.49
N ASP A 259 24.34 7.75 30.12
CA ASP A 259 25.30 8.68 30.70
C ASP A 259 24.99 8.81 32.20
N ALA A 260 25.92 8.35 33.05
CA ALA A 260 25.77 8.37 34.50
C ALA A 260 25.57 9.80 35.06
N SER A 261 26.09 10.82 34.37
CA SER A 261 25.92 12.22 34.79
C SER A 261 24.52 12.75 34.47
N PHE A 262 23.86 12.19 33.45
CA PHE A 262 22.50 12.53 33.07
C PHE A 262 21.46 11.83 33.96
N GLY A 263 21.78 10.61 34.40
CA GLY A 263 20.91 9.79 35.25
C GLY A 263 20.03 8.82 34.48
N SER A 264 19.34 7.97 35.24
CA SER A 264 18.40 6.97 34.74
C SER A 264 16.96 7.50 34.74
N ALA A 265 16.03 6.70 34.21
CA ALA A 265 14.63 7.08 34.15
C ALA A 265 14.04 7.35 35.54
N ILE A 266 14.40 6.55 36.55
CA ILE A 266 13.91 6.74 37.93
C ILE A 266 14.48 8.01 38.56
N THR A 267 15.77 8.29 38.40
CA THR A 267 16.38 9.50 38.97
C THR A 267 15.79 10.77 38.36
N ILE A 268 15.48 10.76 37.07
CA ILE A 268 14.86 11.89 36.38
C ILE A 268 13.42 12.10 36.87
N ALA A 269 12.66 11.02 37.07
CA ALA A 269 11.30 11.09 37.61
C ALA A 269 11.27 11.69 39.03
N GLU A 270 12.20 11.27 39.90
CA GLU A 270 12.37 11.78 41.27
C GLU A 270 12.73 13.27 41.27
N GLN A 271 13.77 13.65 40.52
CA GLN A 271 14.25 15.04 40.44
C GLN A 271 13.18 16.01 39.90
N THR A 272 12.33 15.52 39.00
CA THR A 272 11.26 16.31 38.38
C THR A 272 9.95 16.27 39.20
N GLY A 273 9.86 15.43 40.23
CA GLY A 273 8.65 15.28 41.06
C GLY A 273 7.48 14.58 40.35
N LEU A 274 7.75 13.67 39.41
CA LEU A 274 6.73 12.97 38.62
C LEU A 274 6.17 11.74 39.39
N SER A 275 5.47 11.97 40.51
CA SER A 275 5.09 10.92 41.46
C SER A 275 4.33 9.73 40.84
N VAL A 276 3.49 9.96 39.82
CA VAL A 276 2.78 8.87 39.11
C VAL A 276 3.76 7.98 38.34
N ILE A 277 4.69 8.59 37.61
CA ILE A 277 5.70 7.87 36.83
C ILE A 277 6.72 7.20 37.76
N GLU A 278 7.15 7.89 38.82
CA GLU A 278 8.02 7.31 39.83
C GLU A 278 7.42 6.02 40.41
N LYS A 279 6.13 6.05 40.79
CA LYS A 279 5.43 4.85 41.25
C LYS A 279 5.43 3.75 40.20
N ILE A 280 5.15 4.07 38.93
CA ILE A 280 5.21 3.09 37.83
C ILE A 280 6.60 2.46 37.71
N LEU A 281 7.66 3.25 37.84
CA LEU A 281 9.04 2.78 37.71
C LEU A 281 9.50 1.92 38.90
N ARG A 282 8.91 2.11 40.09
CA ARG A 282 9.21 1.32 41.29
C ARG A 282 8.42 0.01 41.39
N ASP A 283 7.23 -0.03 40.81
CA ASP A 283 6.31 -1.18 40.89
C ASP A 283 6.74 -2.37 39.99
N TYR A 284 7.81 -2.25 39.19
CA TYR A 284 8.27 -3.23 38.20
C TYR A 284 9.77 -3.53 38.29
#